data_AF-A0A0A8PGP5-F1
#
_entry.id   AF-A0A0A8PGP5-F1
#
_cell.length_a   1.000
_cell.length_b   1.000
_cell.length_c   1.000
_cell.angle_alpha   90.00
_cell.angle_beta   90.00
_cell.angle_gamma   90.00
#
_symmetry.space_group_name_H-M   'P 1'
#
loop_
_entity.id
_entity.type
_entity.pdbx_description
1 polymer ?
#
loop_
_entity_poly.entity_id
_entity_poly.type
_entity_poly.pdbx_seq_one_letter_code
_entity_poly.pdbx_strand_id
1 'polypeptide(L)'
;MDYLPSSWIASTRLRRRERSGVETEEQCLRLTREVTRNQVRRLLTEQAEHDGWELARLRRYRDGSREVWLRRKVIRARLTALV
;
A
#
# COMPACT_ATOMS: atom_id res chain seq x y z
N MET A 1 0.24 -20.04 -1.79
CA MET A 1 -0.39 -18.72 -1.58
C MET A 1 0.56 -17.70 -2.17
N ASP A 2 0.44 -17.49 -3.48
CA ASP A 2 1.38 -16.69 -4.28
C ASP A 2 1.16 -15.20 -3.99
N TYR A 3 1.75 -14.74 -2.89
CA TYR A 3 1.82 -13.32 -2.55
C TYR A 3 2.59 -12.63 -3.67
N LEU A 4 1.88 -11.75 -4.36
CA LEU A 4 2.31 -10.77 -5.36
C LEU A 4 3.83 -10.73 -5.53
N PRO A 5 4.38 -11.16 -6.67
CA PRO A 5 5.82 -11.25 -6.81
C PRO A 5 6.39 -9.84 -6.62
N SER A 6 7.26 -9.68 -5.63
CA SER A 6 7.92 -8.42 -5.30
C SER A 6 8.63 -7.81 -6.51
N SER A 7 8.94 -8.63 -7.53
CA SER A 7 9.46 -8.19 -8.83
C SER A 7 8.54 -7.24 -9.61
N TRP A 8 7.25 -7.13 -9.26
CA TRP A 8 6.32 -6.15 -9.84
C TRP A 8 6.45 -4.75 -9.22
N ILE A 9 7.10 -4.64 -8.06
CA ILE A 9 7.29 -3.41 -7.31
C ILE A 9 8.74 -2.96 -7.48
N ALA A 10 8.94 -1.97 -8.35
CA ALA A 10 10.24 -1.37 -8.57
C ALA A 10 10.75 -0.61 -7.34
N SER A 11 9.84 -0.03 -6.55
CA SER A 11 10.20 0.63 -5.29
C SER A 11 9.01 0.75 -4.36
N THR A 12 9.27 0.63 -3.07
CA THR A 12 8.32 0.92 -1.98
C THR A 12 8.86 2.06 -1.14
N ARG A 13 8.04 3.08 -0.88
CA ARG A 13 8.35 4.12 0.11
C ARG A 13 7.23 4.18 1.14
N LEU A 14 7.53 3.89 2.39
CA LEU A 14 6.59 4.04 3.51
C LEU A 14 6.84 5.36 4.23
N ARG A 15 5.78 6.13 4.45
CA ARG A 15 5.79 7.36 5.22
C ARG A 15 4.77 7.24 6.35
N ARG A 16 5.24 7.31 7.59
CA ARG A 16 4.36 7.43 8.77
C ARG A 16 4.21 8.91 9.14
N ARG A 17 2.98 9.30 9.50
CA ARG A 17 2.67 10.62 10.05
C ARG A 17 1.79 10.45 11.27
N GLU A 18 2.21 11.04 12.38
CA GLU A 18 1.43 11.13 13.61
C GLU A 18 0.82 12.54 13.69
N ARG A 19 -0.52 12.64 13.71
CA ARG A 19 -1.23 13.90 13.99
C ARG A 19 -2.31 13.65 15.01
N SER A 20 -2.31 14.43 16.09
CA SER A 20 -3.38 14.48 17.09
C SER A 20 -3.84 13.08 17.57
N GLY A 21 -2.90 12.20 17.90
CA GLY A 21 -3.19 10.83 18.36
C GLY A 21 -3.64 9.84 17.27
N VAL A 22 -3.76 10.27 16.01
CA VAL A 22 -4.02 9.38 14.87
C VAL A 22 -2.72 9.21 14.09
N GLU A 23 -2.21 7.98 14.11
CA GLU A 23 -1.12 7.58 13.24
C GLU A 23 -1.66 7.13 11.89
N THR A 24 -1.10 7.70 10.83
CA THR A 24 -1.41 7.33 9.46
C THR A 24 -0.14 6.89 8.76
N GLU A 25 -0.25 5.81 8.00
CA GLU A 25 0.79 5.34 7.10
C GLU A 25 0.37 5.58 5.66
N GLU A 26 1.33 6.00 4.85
CA GLU A 26 1.20 6.12 3.41
C GLU A 26 2.32 5.33 2.75
N GLN A 27 1.98 4.43 1.83
CA GLN A 27 2.93 3.64 1.08
C GLN A 27 2.84 4.00 -0.40
N CYS A 28 3.95 4.39 -1.01
CA CYS A 28 4.05 4.59 -2.46
C CYS A 28 4.71 3.37 -3.11
N LEU A 29 4.01 2.76 -4.06
CA LEU A 29 4.49 1.65 -4.87
C LEU A 29 4.69 2.12 -6.31
N ARG A 30 5.88 1.88 -6.86
CA ARG A 30 6.14 2.06 -8.29
C ARG A 30 6.08 0.72 -9.00
N LEU A 31 5.20 0.60 -9.97
CA LEU A 31 4.95 -0.61 -10.74
C LEU A 31 5.55 -0.47 -12.14
N THR A 32 6.23 -1.51 -12.60
CA THR A 32 6.81 -1.53 -13.94
C THR A 32 5.72 -1.63 -15.01
N ARG A 33 6.06 -1.34 -16.27
CA ARG A 33 5.14 -1.44 -17.41
C ARG A 33 4.67 -2.87 -17.70
N GLU A 34 5.41 -3.87 -17.23
CA GLU A 34 5.15 -5.30 -17.45
C GLU A 34 3.96 -5.79 -16.62
N VAL A 35 3.65 -5.09 -15.53
CA VAL A 35 2.49 -5.39 -14.70
C VAL A 35 1.23 -5.01 -15.47
N THR A 36 0.37 -5.97 -15.77
CA THR A 36 -0.90 -5.72 -16.44
C THR A 36 -1.90 -5.02 -15.53
N ARG A 37 -2.91 -4.36 -16.11
CA ARG A 37 -3.98 -3.71 -15.32
C ARG A 37 -4.70 -4.69 -14.36
N ASN A 38 -4.92 -5.93 -14.79
CA ASN A 38 -5.59 -6.94 -13.96
C ASN A 38 -4.72 -7.37 -12.78
N GLN A 39 -3.41 -7.51 -13.00
CA GLN A 39 -2.45 -7.78 -11.92
C GLN A 39 -2.41 -6.61 -10.91
N VAL A 40 -2.40 -5.36 -11.39
CA VAL A 40 -2.50 -4.19 -10.50
C VAL A 40 -3.81 -4.21 -9.72
N ARG A 41 -4.94 -4.50 -10.36
CA ARG A 41 -6.23 -4.57 -9.65
C ARG A 41 -6.21 -5.62 -8.54
N ARG A 42 -5.71 -6.81 -8.84
CA ARG A 42 -5.58 -7.90 -7.85
C ARG A 42 -4.66 -7.51 -6.70
N LEU A 43 -3.49 -6.92 -7.00
CA LEU A 43 -2.56 -6.37 -6.02
C LEU A 43 -3.27 -5.41 -5.05
N LEU A 44 -4.00 -4.43 -5.58
CA LEU A 44 -4.67 -3.43 -4.75
C LEU A 44 -5.82 -4.03 -3.93
N THR A 45 -6.56 -4.98 -4.49
CA THR A 45 -7.62 -5.71 -3.77
C THR A 45 -7.03 -6.51 -2.60
N GLU A 46 -5.99 -7.30 -2.83
CA GLU A 46 -5.35 -8.10 -1.78
C GLU A 46 -4.78 -7.20 -0.66
N GLN A 47 -4.13 -6.08 -1.03
CA GLN A 47 -3.65 -5.09 -0.05
C GLN A 47 -4.77 -4.45 0.77
N ALA A 48 -5.94 -4.23 0.15
CA ALA A 48 -7.09 -3.68 0.86
C ALA A 48 -7.76 -4.71 1.78
N GLU A 49 -7.94 -5.93 1.30
CA GLU A 49 -8.65 -6.99 2.02
C GLU A 49 -7.81 -7.57 3.18
N HIS A 50 -6.50 -7.71 3.00
CA HIS A 50 -5.65 -8.39 3.96
C HIS A 50 -4.80 -7.45 4.82
N ASP A 51 -4.27 -6.37 4.23
CA ASP A 51 -3.30 -5.49 4.88
C ASP A 51 -3.92 -4.16 5.38
N GLY A 52 -5.22 -3.96 5.11
CA GLY A 52 -6.00 -2.78 5.52
C GLY A 52 -5.63 -1.49 4.79
N TRP A 53 -5.01 -1.60 3.60
CA TRP A 53 -4.63 -0.45 2.79
C TRP A 53 -5.76 0.06 1.91
N GLU A 54 -5.96 1.37 1.89
CA GLU A 54 -6.87 2.01 0.94
C GLU A 54 -6.10 2.67 -0.21
N LEU A 55 -6.63 2.60 -1.42
CA LEU A 55 -6.09 3.35 -2.55
C LEU A 55 -6.30 4.86 -2.34
N ALA A 56 -5.21 5.60 -2.15
CA ALA A 56 -5.24 7.05 -2.00
C ALA A 56 -5.08 7.78 -3.34
N ARG A 57 -4.19 7.27 -4.20
CA ARG A 57 -3.91 7.86 -5.53
C ARG A 57 -3.36 6.81 -6.48
N LEU A 58 -3.75 6.90 -7.74
CA LEU A 58 -3.15 6.15 -8.85
C LEU A 58 -2.67 7.13 -9.92
N ARG A 59 -1.42 7.01 -10.35
CA ARG A 59 -0.86 7.73 -11.50
C ARG A 59 -0.36 6.74 -12.53
N ARG A 60 -0.83 6.88 -13.76
CA ARG A 60 -0.33 6.14 -14.92
C ARG A 60 0.58 7.04 -15.75
N TYR A 61 1.74 6.53 -16.12
CA TYR A 61 2.71 7.22 -16.97
C TYR A 61 2.60 6.75 -18.43
N ARG A 62 3.12 7.57 -19.35
CA ARG A 62 3.08 7.29 -20.81
C ARG A 62 3.96 6.11 -21.20
N ASP A 63 5.01 5.82 -20.42
CA ASP A 63 5.90 4.67 -20.58
C ASP A 63 5.27 3.33 -20.11
N GLY A 64 4.03 3.38 -19.61
CA GLY A 64 3.29 2.22 -19.12
C GLY A 64 3.49 1.92 -17.64
N SER A 65 4.46 2.57 -16.99
CA SER A 65 4.66 2.45 -15.54
C SER A 65 3.53 3.11 -14.76
N ARG A 66 3.41 2.74 -13.47
CA ARG A 66 2.38 3.28 -12.59
C ARG A 66 2.97 3.60 -11.22
N GLU A 67 2.49 4.68 -10.61
CA GLU A 67 2.71 4.94 -9.18
C GLU A 67 1.38 4.87 -8.45
N VAL A 68 1.39 4.16 -7.33
CA VAL A 68 0.24 3.93 -6.47
C VAL A 68 0.58 4.48 -5.09
N TRP A 69 -0.29 5.30 -4.53
CA TRP A 69 -0.24 5.67 -3.12
C TRP A 69 -1.35 4.92 -2.40
N LEU A 70 -0.97 4.17 -1.39
CA LEU A 70 -1.83 3.49 -0.45
C LEU A 70 -1.79 4.23 0.88
N ARG A 71 -2.90 4.27 1.60
CA ARG A 71 -2.96 4.84 2.95
C ARG A 71 -3.66 3.91 3.92
N ARG A 72 -3.26 3.92 5.18
CA ARG A 72 -4.00 3.25 6.27
C ARG A 72 -3.85 4.01 7.57
N LYS A 73 -4.82 3.83 8.47
CA LYS A 73 -4.70 4.27 9.86
C LYS A 73 -3.98 3.18 10.65
N VAL A 74 -3.01 3.56 11.45
CA VAL A 74 -2.34 2.65 12.38
C VAL A 74 -3.08 2.71 13.71
N ILE A 75 -3.73 1.61 14.06
CA ILE A 75 -4.38 1.45 15.36
C ILE A 75 -3.39 0.76 16.27
N ARG A 76 -2.78 1.51 17.19
CA ARG A 76 -1.98 0.91 18.26
C ARG A 76 -2.91 0.51 19.41
N ALA A 77 -3.18 -0.78 19.54
CA ALA A 77 -3.83 -1.27 20.74
C ALA A 77 -2.88 -1.04 21.93
N ARG A 78 -3.33 -0.31 22.96
CA ARG A 78 -2.64 -0.32 24.25
C ARG A 78 -2.98 -1.64 24.92
N LEU A 79 -1.96 -2.49 25.09
CA LEU A 79 -2.11 -3.68 25.93
C LEU A 79 -2.35 -3.21 27.36
N THR A 80 -3.55 -3.47 27.87
CA THR A 80 -3.84 -3.33 29.30
C THR A 80 -3.32 -4.59 29.98
N ALA A 81 -2.12 -4.53 30.53
CA ALA A 81 -1.69 -5.55 31.48
C ALA A 81 -2.47 -5.30 32.78
N LEU A 82 -3.27 -6.28 33.20
CA LEU A 82 -3.80 -6.28 34.56
C LEU A 82 -2.62 -6.53 35.51
N VAL A 83 -2.41 -5.58 36.42
CA VAL A 83 -1.46 -5.68 37.54
C VAL A 83 -2.18 -6.32 38.72
#